data_AF-A0A7S0IVQ4-F1
#
_entry.id   AF-A0A7S0IVQ4-F1
#
_cell.length_a   1.000
_cell.length_b   1.000
_cell.length_c   1.000
_cell.angle_alpha   90.00
_cell.angle_beta   90.00
_cell.angle_gamma   90.00
#
_symmetry.space_group_name_H-M   'P 1'
#
loop_
_entity.id
_entity.type
_entity.pdbx_description
1 polymer ?
#
loop_
_entity_poly.entity_id
_entity_poly.type
_entity_poly.pdbx_seq_one_letter_code
_entity_poly.pdbx_strand_id
1 'polypeptide(L)'
;KHRRLFDPLKKGIRRIAEAERPDPDGISLRPSIAEMEKQIVPSVPPSEGSLMGDGKPDELAIGRKGPNLQVGQKCFVLDNRMLWCAASVAQKREDPSGGFAYKVHYEGWKPRWG
;
A
#
# COMPACT_ATOMS: atom_id res chain seq x y z
N LYS A 1 21.66 11.38 -7.17
CA LYS A 1 21.26 12.72 -7.66
C LYS A 1 20.14 13.40 -6.83
N HIS A 2 19.54 12.76 -5.81
CA HIS A 2 18.40 13.33 -5.06
C HIS A 2 18.75 14.34 -3.94
N ARG A 3 20.03 14.53 -3.61
CA ARG A 3 20.44 15.29 -2.41
C ARG A 3 20.07 16.78 -2.47
N ARG A 4 19.97 17.35 -3.68
CA ARG A 4 19.61 18.77 -3.93
C ARG A 4 18.11 19.05 -3.89
N LEU A 5 17.27 18.01 -4.00
CA LEU A 5 15.81 18.16 -4.00
C LEU A 5 15.25 18.61 -2.66
N PHE A 6 15.95 18.26 -1.58
CA PHE A 6 15.53 18.54 -0.20
C PHE A 6 16.07 19.88 0.32
N ASP A 7 16.90 20.60 -0.44
CA ASP A 7 17.54 21.84 0.01
C ASP A 7 16.51 22.96 0.32
N PRO A 8 15.44 23.15 -0.49
CA PRO A 8 14.36 24.10 -0.16
C PRO A 8 13.64 23.75 1.15
N LEU A 9 13.32 22.46 1.35
CA LEU A 9 12.62 21.99 2.54
C LEU A 9 13.47 22.15 3.80
N LYS A 10 14.76 21.79 3.74
CA LYS A 10 15.72 21.97 4.85
C LYS A 10 15.85 23.44 5.25
N LYS A 11 15.90 24.35 4.28
CA LYS A 11 15.96 25.79 4.52
C LYS A 11 14.69 26.31 5.20
N GLY A 12 13.52 25.80 4.80
CA GLY A 12 12.24 26.13 5.44
C GLY A 12 12.18 25.67 6.91
N ILE A 13 12.52 24.41 7.17
CA ILE A 13 12.54 23.84 8.54
C ILE A 13 13.49 24.62 9.45
N ARG A 14 14.67 24.98 8.94
CA ARG A 14 15.67 25.74 9.71
C ARG A 14 15.15 27.11 10.14
N ARG A 15 14.43 27.83 9.26
CA ARG A 15 13.83 29.14 9.57
C ARG A 15 12.73 29.08 10.62
N ILE A 16 11.95 28.00 10.64
CA ILE A 16 10.93 27.76 11.67
C ILE A 16 11.60 27.44 13.00
N ALA A 17 12.64 26.59 12.98
CA ALA A 17 13.41 26.21 14.17
C ALA A 17 14.20 27.37 14.79
N GLU A 18 14.70 28.30 13.97
CA GLU A 18 15.37 29.53 14.41
C GLU A 18 14.35 30.62 14.86
N ALA A 19 13.05 30.31 14.87
CA ALA A 19 11.94 31.20 15.24
C ALA A 19 11.85 32.50 14.40
N GLU A 20 12.50 32.56 13.24
CA GLU A 20 12.41 33.71 12.32
C GLU A 20 11.00 33.87 11.75
N ARG A 21 10.22 32.77 11.68
CA ARG A 21 8.79 32.76 11.36
C ARG A 21 8.06 31.70 12.20
N PRO A 22 7.13 32.08 13.09
CA PRO A 22 6.23 31.13 13.71
C PRO A 22 5.25 30.60 12.64
N ASP A 23 5.24 29.30 12.44
CA ASP A 23 4.35 28.62 11.49
C ASP A 23 3.81 27.33 12.14
N PRO A 24 2.90 27.46 13.13
CA PRO A 24 2.38 26.33 13.89
C PRO A 24 1.60 25.34 13.03
N ASP A 25 1.02 25.81 11.92
CA ASP A 25 0.22 25.01 10.99
C ASP A 25 1.04 24.47 9.80
N GLY A 26 2.35 24.77 9.76
CA GLY A 26 3.29 24.29 8.73
C GLY A 26 2.96 24.73 7.30
N ILE A 27 2.25 25.85 7.14
CA ILE A 27 1.75 26.35 5.84
C ILE A 27 2.91 26.70 4.90
N SER A 28 4.01 27.22 5.46
CA SER A 28 5.18 27.66 4.69
C SER A 28 5.95 26.53 4.04
N LEU A 29 5.82 25.29 4.54
CA LEU A 29 6.49 24.11 3.97
C LEU A 29 5.68 23.44 2.86
N ARG A 30 4.36 23.68 2.80
CA ARG A 30 3.45 23.03 1.83
C ARG A 30 3.88 23.18 0.36
N PRO A 31 4.35 24.35 -0.12
CA PRO A 31 4.78 24.49 -1.51
C PRO A 31 6.01 23.64 -1.84
N SER A 32 6.97 23.57 -0.91
CA SER A 32 8.19 22.75 -1.08
C SER A 32 7.88 21.25 -1.06
N ILE A 33 6.93 20.83 -0.22
CA ILE A 33 6.45 19.44 -0.18
C ILE A 33 5.76 19.07 -1.49
N ALA A 34 4.83 19.90 -1.97
CA ALA A 34 4.10 19.66 -3.22
C ALA A 34 5.02 19.60 -4.45
N GLU A 35 6.08 20.41 -4.49
CA GLU A 35 7.08 20.38 -5.56
C GLU A 35 7.94 19.10 -5.52
N MET A 36 8.29 18.62 -4.32
CA MET A 36 8.97 17.35 -4.14
C MET A 36 8.08 16.16 -4.54
N GLU A 37 6.81 16.16 -4.15
CA GLU A 37 5.85 15.11 -4.52
C GLU A 37 5.76 14.96 -6.04
N LYS A 38 5.71 16.06 -6.79
CA LYS A 38 5.71 16.03 -8.27
C LYS A 38 6.95 15.38 -8.89
N GLN A 39 8.08 15.38 -8.20
CA GLN A 39 9.34 14.83 -8.70
C GLN A 39 9.63 13.41 -8.19
N ILE A 40 8.98 13.01 -7.09
CA ILE A 40 9.18 11.71 -6.44
C ILE A 40 8.07 10.73 -6.83
N VAL A 41 6.84 11.20 -7.04
CA VAL A 41 5.72 10.35 -7.45
C VAL A 41 5.88 10.04 -8.95
N PRO A 42 6.20 8.78 -9.33
CA PRO A 42 6.17 8.41 -10.73
C PRO A 42 4.75 8.61 -11.25
N SER A 43 4.62 9.27 -12.40
CA SER A 43 3.37 9.35 -13.16
C SER A 43 2.92 7.94 -13.49
N VAL A 44 2.05 7.37 -12.65
CA VAL A 44 1.47 6.04 -12.86
C VAL A 44 0.66 6.08 -14.16
N PRO A 45 0.95 5.26 -15.17
CA PRO A 45 0.13 5.18 -16.36
C PRO A 45 -1.29 4.73 -15.97
N PRO A 46 -2.34 5.23 -16.64
CA PRO A 46 -3.74 4.99 -16.28
C PRO A 46 -4.20 3.51 -16.33
N SER A 47 -3.32 2.58 -16.68
CA SER A 47 -3.58 1.14 -16.70
C SER A 47 -3.44 0.44 -15.35
N GLU A 48 -2.86 1.07 -14.32
CA GLU A 48 -2.70 0.46 -12.97
C GLU A 48 -3.67 1.01 -11.91
N GLY A 49 -4.58 1.91 -12.28
CA GLY A 49 -5.58 2.46 -11.36
C GLY A 49 -6.58 1.42 -10.81
N SER A 50 -6.63 0.22 -11.40
CA SER A 50 -7.54 -0.84 -10.98
C SER A 50 -6.95 -1.81 -9.94
N LEU A 51 -5.68 -1.67 -9.57
CA LEU A 51 -5.02 -2.52 -8.56
C LEU A 51 -4.67 -1.77 -7.27
N MET A 52 -4.79 -0.44 -7.25
CA MET A 52 -4.71 0.37 -6.03
C MET A 52 -6.12 0.64 -5.49
N GLY A 53 -6.84 -0.42 -5.10
CA GLY A 53 -7.90 -0.24 -4.11
C GLY A 53 -7.28 0.33 -2.83
N ASP A 54 -8.07 1.04 -2.01
CA ASP A 54 -7.66 1.74 -0.78
C ASP A 54 -7.00 0.86 0.32
N GLY A 55 -6.50 -0.33 -0.01
CA GLY A 55 -6.18 -1.42 0.91
C GLY A 55 -7.43 -2.03 1.55
N LYS A 56 -8.62 -1.57 1.16
CA LYS A 56 -9.89 -2.15 1.60
C LYS A 56 -10.16 -3.42 0.81
N PRO A 57 -10.67 -4.48 1.47
CA PRO A 57 -11.13 -5.66 0.76
C PRO A 57 -12.19 -5.28 -0.27
N ASP A 58 -12.19 -5.95 -1.42
CA ASP A 58 -13.33 -5.89 -2.33
C ASP A 58 -14.58 -6.39 -1.58
N GLU A 59 -15.51 -5.48 -1.31
CA GLU A 59 -16.81 -5.85 -0.74
C GLU A 59 -17.66 -6.51 -1.84
N LEU A 60 -17.48 -7.81 -1.98
CA LEU A 60 -18.25 -8.61 -2.90
C LEU A 60 -19.63 -8.90 -2.32
N ALA A 61 -20.67 -8.51 -3.06
CA ALA A 61 -22.03 -8.91 -2.73
C ALA A 61 -22.17 -10.44 -2.69
N ILE A 62 -23.05 -10.95 -1.82
CA ILE A 62 -23.38 -12.37 -1.70
C ILE A 62 -23.72 -12.94 -3.09
N GLY A 63 -23.02 -14.00 -3.50
CA GLY A 63 -23.21 -14.66 -4.80
C GLY A 63 -22.30 -14.16 -5.94
N ARG A 64 -21.50 -13.11 -5.74
CA ARG A 64 -20.47 -12.74 -6.71
C ARG A 64 -19.24 -13.62 -6.56
N LYS A 65 -18.68 -14.06 -7.70
CA LYS A 65 -17.41 -14.79 -7.72
C LYS A 65 -16.28 -13.87 -7.27
N GLY A 66 -15.48 -14.35 -6.33
CA GLY A 66 -14.26 -13.68 -5.89
C GLY A 66 -13.15 -13.66 -6.95
N PRO A 67 -12.07 -12.92 -6.68
CA PRO A 67 -10.92 -12.87 -7.58
C PRO A 67 -10.32 -14.27 -7.79
N ASN A 68 -9.89 -14.51 -9.02
CA ASN A 68 -9.28 -15.76 -9.44
C ASN A 68 -7.75 -15.71 -9.23
N LEU A 69 -7.32 -15.88 -7.98
CA LEU A 69 -5.92 -15.78 -7.61
C LEU A 69 -5.11 -16.97 -8.13
N GLN A 70 -3.84 -16.73 -8.47
CA GLN A 70 -2.90 -17.75 -8.93
C GLN A 70 -1.93 -18.17 -7.83
N VAL A 71 -1.41 -19.40 -7.90
CA VAL A 71 -0.34 -19.85 -6.98
C VAL A 71 0.90 -18.95 -7.16
N GLY A 72 1.48 -18.54 -6.03
CA GLY A 72 2.58 -17.57 -5.97
C GLY A 72 2.14 -16.11 -5.92
N GLN A 73 0.87 -15.79 -6.19
CA GLN A 73 0.37 -14.43 -6.14
C GLN A 73 0.33 -13.91 -4.70
N LYS A 74 0.80 -12.67 -4.50
CA LYS A 74 0.69 -11.96 -3.22
C LYS A 74 -0.72 -11.45 -2.99
N CYS A 75 -1.20 -11.54 -1.76
CA CYS A 75 -2.51 -11.05 -1.35
C CYS A 75 -2.50 -10.64 0.13
N PHE A 76 -3.59 -9.98 0.55
CA PHE A 76 -3.89 -9.75 1.97
C PHE A 76 -5.01 -10.71 2.40
N VAL A 77 -4.87 -11.26 3.59
CA VAL A 77 -5.82 -12.22 4.17
C VAL A 77 -6.25 -11.72 5.54
N LEU A 78 -7.55 -11.78 5.81
CA LEU A 78 -8.10 -11.47 7.12
C LEU A 78 -7.90 -12.67 8.05
N ASP A 79 -7.13 -12.49 9.13
CA ASP A 79 -6.91 -13.53 10.13
C ASP A 79 -8.07 -13.62 11.15
N ASN A 80 -7.98 -14.57 12.07
CA ASN A 80 -8.99 -14.75 13.12
C ASN A 80 -9.00 -13.62 14.19
N ARG A 81 -8.02 -12.72 14.17
CA ARG A 81 -7.95 -11.52 15.02
C ARG A 81 -8.53 -10.31 14.32
N MET A 82 -9.14 -10.50 13.15
CA MET A 82 -9.69 -9.44 12.30
C MET A 82 -8.60 -8.46 11.83
N LEU A 83 -7.37 -8.96 11.62
CA LEU A 83 -6.25 -8.19 11.08
C LEU A 83 -5.92 -8.64 9.66
N TRP A 84 -5.63 -7.65 8.80
CA TRP A 84 -5.15 -7.89 7.45
C TRP A 84 -3.67 -8.22 7.46
N CYS A 85 -3.34 -9.44 7.06
CA CYS A 85 -1.99 -9.97 7.02
C CYS A 85 -1.54 -10.19 5.58
N ALA A 86 -0.31 -9.79 5.25
CA ALA A 86 0.30 -10.08 3.96
C ALA A 86 0.58 -11.58 3.83
N ALA A 87 0.25 -12.16 2.68
CA ALA A 87 0.43 -13.57 2.39
C ALA A 87 0.68 -13.83 0.90
N SER A 88 1.05 -15.05 0.56
CA SER A 88 1.14 -15.56 -0.81
C SER A 88 0.32 -16.83 -0.97
N VAL A 89 -0.35 -17.01 -2.11
CA VAL A 89 -1.11 -18.22 -2.42
C VAL A 89 -0.15 -19.39 -2.61
N ALA A 90 -0.24 -20.41 -1.75
CA ALA A 90 0.57 -21.63 -1.82
C ALA A 90 -0.14 -22.74 -2.62
N GLN A 91 -1.46 -22.82 -2.53
CA GLN A 91 -2.25 -23.82 -3.24
C GLN A 91 -3.63 -23.28 -3.56
N LYS A 92 -4.21 -23.75 -4.66
CA LYS A 92 -5.56 -23.43 -5.10
C LYS A 92 -6.35 -24.72 -5.30
N ARG A 93 -7.61 -24.73 -4.87
CA ARG A 93 -8.53 -25.84 -5.04
C ARG A 93 -9.89 -25.31 -5.49
N GLU A 94 -10.52 -26.02 -6.42
CA GLU A 94 -11.93 -25.79 -6.78
C GLU A 94 -12.83 -26.42 -5.72
N ASP A 95 -13.79 -25.62 -5.25
CA ASP A 95 -14.85 -26.09 -4.38
C ASP A 95 -15.99 -26.69 -5.23
N PRO A 96 -16.63 -27.79 -4.79
CA PRO A 96 -17.78 -28.39 -5.50
C PRO A 96 -18.91 -27.39 -5.78
N SER A 97 -19.02 -26.31 -5.00
CA SER A 97 -20.00 -25.24 -5.18
C SER A 97 -19.62 -24.26 -6.31
N GLY A 98 -18.55 -24.51 -7.05
CA GLY A 98 -18.07 -23.66 -8.15
C GLY A 98 -17.25 -22.44 -7.69
N GLY A 99 -16.83 -22.41 -6.42
CA GLY A 99 -15.91 -21.42 -5.85
C GLY A 99 -14.46 -21.90 -5.85
N PHE A 100 -13.55 -21.07 -5.32
CA PHE A 100 -12.16 -21.44 -5.10
C PHE A 100 -11.79 -21.31 -3.63
N ALA A 101 -11.08 -22.31 -3.10
CA ALA A 101 -10.41 -22.25 -1.82
C ALA A 101 -8.90 -22.10 -2.03
N TYR A 102 -8.27 -21.21 -1.24
CA TYR A 102 -6.85 -20.91 -1.34
C TYR A 102 -6.13 -21.28 -0.04
N LYS A 103 -5.07 -22.09 -0.14
CA LYS A 103 -4.08 -22.23 0.94
C LYS A 103 -3.10 -21.08 0.79
N VAL A 104 -2.87 -20.34 1.87
CA VAL A 104 -1.98 -19.17 1.88
C VAL A 104 -0.81 -19.41 2.82
N HIS A 105 0.32 -18.76 2.53
CA HIS A 105 1.48 -18.68 3.39
C HIS A 105 1.65 -17.23 3.84
N TYR A 106 1.52 -16.97 5.14
CA TYR A 106 1.70 -15.63 5.71
C TYR A 106 3.16 -15.17 5.60
N GLU A 107 3.38 -13.92 5.17
CA GLU A 107 4.72 -13.35 5.12
C GLU A 107 5.29 -13.23 6.54
N GLY A 108 6.58 -13.54 6.70
CA GLY A 108 7.28 -13.50 7.99
C GLY A 108 7.04 -14.70 8.92
N TRP A 109 6.14 -15.61 8.56
CA TRP A 109 5.95 -16.86 9.30
C TRP A 109 6.92 -17.91 8.76
N LYS A 110 7.57 -18.66 9.67
CA LYS A 110 8.37 -19.82 9.24
C LYS A 110 7.43 -20.85 8.62
N PRO A 111 7.79 -21.49 7.49
CA PRO A 111 7.02 -22.60 6.96
C PRO A 111 6.99 -23.69 8.01
N ARG A 112 5.86 -23.83 8.71
CA ARG A 112 5.59 -24.96 9.57
C ARG A 112 4.72 -25.89 8.75
N TRP A 113 5.24 -27.08 8.51
CA TRP A 113 4.59 -28.17 7.76
C TRP A 113 4.65 -27.99 6.24
N GLY A 114 5.74 -28.50 5.67
CA GLY A 114 5.88 -28.87 4.25
C GLY A 114 5.58 -30.35 4.08
#